data_AF-A0A251UAH3-F1
#
_entry.id   AF-A0A251UAH3-F1
#
_cell.length_a   1.000
_cell.length_b   1.000
_cell.length_c   1.000
_cell.angle_alpha   90.00
_cell.angle_beta   90.00
_cell.angle_gamma   90.00
#
_symmetry.space_group_name_H-M   'P 1'
#
loop_
_entity.id
_entity.type
_entity.pdbx_description
1 polymer ?
#
loop_
_entity_poly.entity_id
_entity_poly.type
_entity_poly.pdbx_seq_one_letter_code
_entity_poly.pdbx_strand_id
1 'polypeptide(L)'
;MELPVDEDSVTLIGDVTTGLVLVDIVNGFCTVGAGHLAPKVPDKQISRMVAESAELARAFCEKKWPVFAFLDTHHPDVPEPPYPPHCIAGTDEANLVPALQWLENESNVTLRRKDCIDGFVGSFEKGVHIQTPYSLNPHPPIRFV
;
A
#
# COMPACT_ATOMS: atom_id res chain seq x y z
N MET A 1 -10.58 -17.54 15.29
CA MET A 1 -11.86 -16.91 14.91
C MET A 1 -11.67 -16.51 13.47
N GLU A 2 -12.33 -17.18 12.53
CA GLU A 2 -12.32 -16.73 11.13
C GLU A 2 -13.22 -15.50 11.04
N LEU A 3 -12.77 -14.49 10.29
CA LEU A 3 -13.60 -13.36 9.94
C LEU A 3 -14.76 -13.90 9.09
N PRO A 4 -16.02 -13.46 9.29
CA PRO A 4 -17.14 -13.88 8.46
C PRO A 4 -17.04 -13.18 7.10
N VAL A 5 -16.21 -13.72 6.22
CA VAL A 5 -16.01 -13.22 4.86
C VAL A 5 -16.63 -14.22 3.90
N ASP A 6 -17.56 -13.76 3.06
CA ASP A 6 -18.03 -14.52 1.92
C ASP A 6 -17.04 -14.34 0.77
N GLU A 7 -16.60 -15.45 0.18
CA GLU A 7 -15.74 -15.43 -1.02
C GLU A 7 -16.62 -15.24 -2.26
N ASP A 8 -16.26 -14.27 -3.10
CA ASP A 8 -16.90 -14.06 -4.40
C ASP A 8 -15.83 -13.88 -5.48
N SER A 9 -16.18 -14.26 -6.72
CA SER A 9 -15.29 -14.13 -7.87
C SER A 9 -15.57 -12.82 -8.60
N VAL A 10 -14.54 -11.98 -8.74
CA VAL A 10 -14.62 -10.76 -9.55
C VAL A 10 -13.86 -10.97 -10.85
N THR A 11 -14.54 -10.81 -11.99
CA THR A 11 -13.87 -10.76 -13.30
C THR A 11 -13.45 -9.32 -13.58
N LEU A 12 -12.15 -9.08 -13.69
CA LEU A 12 -11.61 -7.77 -14.05
C LEU A 12 -11.71 -7.60 -15.58
N ILE A 13 -12.78 -6.94 -16.04
CA ILE A 13 -13.03 -6.68 -17.46
C ILE A 13 -12.18 -5.50 -17.92
N GLY A 14 -11.52 -5.63 -19.06
CA GLY A 14 -10.57 -4.63 -19.59
C GLY A 14 -11.19 -3.32 -20.08
N ASP A 15 -12.52 -3.18 -20.05
CA ASP A 15 -13.25 -1.94 -20.38
C ASP A 15 -13.40 -1.00 -19.17
N VAL A 16 -13.11 -1.47 -17.94
CA VAL A 16 -13.06 -0.66 -16.73
C VAL A 16 -11.62 -0.50 -16.27
N THR A 17 -11.20 0.74 -16.00
CA THR A 17 -9.89 1.01 -15.40
C THR A 17 -9.86 0.44 -13.98
N THR A 18 -9.10 -0.64 -13.81
CA THR A 18 -8.88 -1.33 -12.54
C THR A 18 -7.49 -1.01 -12.02
N GLY A 19 -7.38 -0.64 -10.74
CA GLY A 19 -6.11 -0.43 -10.06
C GLY A 19 -5.99 -1.29 -8.80
N LEU A 20 -4.75 -1.59 -8.40
CA LEU A 20 -4.43 -2.29 -7.15
C LEU A 20 -3.98 -1.28 -6.11
N VAL A 21 -4.51 -1.38 -4.89
CA VAL A 21 -4.02 -0.63 -3.73
C VAL A 21 -3.40 -1.59 -2.73
N LEU A 22 -2.12 -1.40 -2.44
CA LEU A 22 -1.40 -2.11 -1.38
C LEU A 22 -1.32 -1.19 -0.16
N VAL A 23 -1.72 -1.67 1.01
CA VAL A 23 -1.77 -0.87 2.23
C VAL A 23 -0.76 -1.41 3.21
N ASP A 24 0.29 -0.63 3.48
CA ASP A 24 1.22 -0.81 4.59
C ASP A 24 1.87 -2.20 4.67
N ILE A 25 2.21 -2.80 3.52
CA ILE A 25 2.98 -4.06 3.45
C ILE A 25 4.47 -3.76 3.61
N VAL A 26 4.81 -3.16 4.76
CA VAL A 26 6.15 -2.69 5.12
C VAL A 26 6.79 -3.60 6.18
N ASN A 27 8.11 -3.51 6.33
CA ASN A 27 8.85 -4.36 7.26
C ASN A 27 8.38 -4.19 8.71
N GLY A 28 8.09 -2.95 9.13
CA GLY A 28 7.64 -2.61 10.49
C GLY A 28 6.36 -3.32 10.93
N PHE A 29 5.60 -3.89 9.99
CA PHE A 29 4.38 -4.67 10.26
C PHE A 29 4.48 -6.14 9.86
N CYS A 30 5.26 -6.48 8.84
CA CYS A 30 5.21 -7.81 8.23
C CYS A 30 6.47 -8.66 8.43
N THR A 31 7.61 -8.06 8.78
CA THR A 31 8.90 -8.77 8.85
C THR A 31 9.24 -9.12 10.29
N VAL A 32 9.53 -10.40 10.55
CA VAL A 32 9.77 -10.89 11.92
C VAL A 32 10.88 -10.10 12.61
N GLY A 33 10.56 -9.48 13.73
CA GLY A 33 11.50 -8.71 14.56
C GLY A 33 11.98 -7.40 13.94
N ALA A 34 11.39 -6.93 12.83
CA ALA A 34 11.84 -5.71 12.16
C ALA A 34 11.47 -4.42 12.90
N GLY A 35 10.46 -4.44 13.78
CA GLY A 35 10.02 -3.27 14.54
C GLY A 35 9.07 -3.64 15.66
N HIS A 36 8.62 -2.65 16.44
CA HIS A 36 7.76 -2.89 17.61
C HIS A 36 6.39 -3.50 17.27
N LEU A 37 5.87 -3.23 16.08
CA LEU A 37 4.57 -3.71 15.60
C LEU A 37 4.70 -4.89 14.62
N ALA A 38 5.91 -5.34 14.34
CA ALA A 38 6.17 -6.48 13.49
C ALA A 38 5.96 -7.80 14.28
N PRO A 39 5.68 -8.92 13.61
CA PRO A 39 5.55 -10.20 14.30
C PRO A 39 6.83 -10.56 15.05
N LYS A 40 6.71 -11.04 16.29
CA LYS A 40 7.88 -11.45 17.11
C LYS A 40 8.44 -12.81 16.70
N VAL A 41 7.61 -13.63 16.06
CA VAL A 41 7.91 -14.98 15.58
C VAL A 41 7.22 -15.17 14.24
N PRO A 42 7.61 -16.17 13.41
CA PRO A 42 6.94 -16.41 12.13
C PRO A 42 5.43 -16.55 12.27
N ASP A 43 4.69 -15.78 11.46
CA ASP A 43 3.24 -15.79 11.40
C ASP A 43 2.77 -16.21 10.00
N LYS A 44 2.02 -17.32 9.93
CA LYS A 44 1.56 -17.90 8.66
C LYS A 44 0.54 -17.03 7.94
N GLN A 45 -0.27 -16.28 8.69
CA GLN A 45 -1.28 -15.40 8.10
C GLN A 45 -0.59 -14.22 7.41
N ILE A 46 0.39 -13.60 8.07
CA ILE A 46 1.18 -12.51 7.50
C ILE A 46 1.97 -13.01 6.29
N SER A 47 2.66 -14.16 6.40
CA SER A 47 3.46 -14.67 5.28
C SER A 47 2.59 -15.02 4.07
N ARG A 48 1.38 -15.57 4.29
CA ARG A 48 0.44 -15.84 3.21
C ARG A 48 -0.03 -14.54 2.57
N MET A 49 -0.49 -13.56 3.35
CA MET A 49 -0.92 -12.25 2.85
C MET A 49 0.18 -11.58 2.00
N VAL A 50 1.44 -11.60 2.44
CA VAL A 50 2.56 -11.03 1.67
C VAL A 50 2.76 -11.77 0.34
N ALA A 51 2.67 -13.10 0.34
CA ALA A 51 2.80 -13.90 -0.88
C ALA A 51 1.68 -13.59 -1.89
N GLU A 52 0.42 -13.61 -1.46
CA GLU A 52 -0.74 -13.33 -2.30
C GLU A 52 -0.68 -11.89 -2.86
N SER A 53 -0.24 -10.93 -2.04
CA SER A 53 -0.07 -9.53 -2.46
C SER A 53 1.01 -9.39 -3.54
N ALA A 54 2.11 -10.13 -3.42
CA ALA A 54 3.19 -10.12 -4.41
C ALA A 54 2.75 -10.77 -5.73
N GLU A 55 1.98 -11.86 -5.68
CA GLU A 55 1.40 -12.49 -6.87
C GLU A 55 0.42 -11.56 -7.59
N LEU A 56 -0.47 -10.90 -6.83
CA LEU A 56 -1.42 -9.94 -7.39
C LEU A 56 -0.71 -8.72 -8.00
N ALA A 57 0.30 -8.18 -7.30
CA ALA A 57 1.08 -7.05 -7.80
C ALA A 57 1.82 -7.40 -9.11
N ARG A 58 2.35 -8.62 -9.24
CA ARG A 58 2.93 -9.10 -10.50
C ARG A 58 1.90 -9.13 -11.62
N ALA A 59 0.73 -9.70 -11.37
CA ALA A 59 -0.34 -9.76 -12.38
C ALA A 59 -0.76 -8.37 -12.87
N PHE A 60 -0.82 -7.37 -11.98
CA PHE A 60 -1.09 -5.98 -12.37
C PHE A 60 0.07 -5.35 -13.16
N CYS A 61 1.32 -5.56 -12.74
CA CYS A 61 2.48 -5.01 -13.43
C CYS A 61 2.72 -5.64 -14.81
N GLU A 62 2.43 -6.93 -15.00
CA GLU A 62 2.46 -7.62 -16.29
C GLU A 62 1.43 -7.02 -17.27
N LYS A 63 0.25 -6.64 -16.77
CA LYS A 63 -0.80 -5.96 -17.55
C LYS A 63 -0.57 -4.45 -17.71
N LYS A 64 0.48 -3.91 -17.08
CA LYS A 64 0.73 -2.46 -16.96
C LYS A 64 -0.47 -1.69 -16.39
N TRP A 65 -1.20 -2.33 -15.50
CA TRP A 65 -2.30 -1.71 -14.76
C TRP A 65 -1.78 -0.90 -13.57
N PRO A 66 -2.47 0.18 -13.15
CA PRO A 66 -2.03 1.01 -12.04
C PRO A 66 -1.91 0.21 -10.73
N VAL A 67 -0.79 0.41 -10.03
CA VAL A 67 -0.59 -0.06 -8.66
C VAL A 67 -0.27 1.15 -7.80
N PHE A 68 -0.93 1.27 -6.66
CA PHE A 68 -0.67 2.32 -5.68
C PHE A 68 -0.35 1.65 -4.34
N ALA A 69 0.77 2.00 -3.71
CA ALA A 69 1.14 1.45 -2.42
C ALA A 69 1.25 2.55 -1.37
N PHE A 70 0.48 2.46 -0.30
CA PHE A 70 0.70 3.24 0.91
C PHE A 70 1.82 2.60 1.74
N LEU A 71 2.72 3.44 2.20
CA LEU A 71 3.81 3.07 3.10
C LEU A 71 3.68 3.95 4.34
N ASP A 72 3.24 3.36 5.44
CA ASP A 72 3.31 3.99 6.74
C ASP A 72 4.73 4.48 7.04
N THR A 73 4.88 5.74 7.43
CA THR A 73 6.16 6.42 7.57
C THR A 73 6.04 7.58 8.57
N HIS A 74 6.57 7.40 9.77
CA HIS A 74 6.46 8.39 10.85
C HIS A 74 7.72 9.21 11.06
N HIS A 75 7.53 10.46 11.48
CA HIS A 75 8.61 11.29 11.99
C HIS A 75 8.94 10.87 13.43
N PRO A 76 10.22 10.72 13.82
CA PRO A 76 10.59 10.26 15.16
C PRO A 76 10.09 11.17 16.30
N ASP A 77 9.96 12.48 16.01
CA ASP A 77 9.50 13.48 16.99
C ASP A 77 7.97 13.67 17.02
N VAL A 78 7.21 12.92 16.22
CA VAL A 78 5.73 13.02 16.17
C VAL A 78 5.15 11.66 16.58
N PRO A 79 4.92 11.44 17.89
CA PRO A 79 4.36 10.17 18.36
C PRO A 79 2.89 10.02 17.97
N GLU A 80 2.46 8.78 17.72
CA GLU A 80 1.07 8.41 17.45
C GLU A 80 0.52 7.46 18.54
N PRO A 81 0.16 7.97 19.74
CA PRO A 81 -0.45 7.12 20.77
C PRO A 81 -1.78 6.53 20.28
N PRO A 82 -2.08 5.25 20.61
CA PRO A 82 -1.40 4.41 21.59
C PRO A 82 -0.23 3.56 21.03
N TYR A 83 0.13 3.75 19.76
CA TYR A 83 1.15 2.92 19.11
C TYR A 83 2.57 3.28 19.59
N PRO A 84 3.47 2.29 19.75
CA PRO A 84 4.88 2.56 19.98
C PRO A 84 5.51 3.22 18.73
N PRO A 85 6.72 3.77 18.82
CA PRO A 85 7.46 4.20 17.63
C PRO A 85 7.54 3.05 16.61
N HIS A 86 7.15 3.31 15.36
CA HIS A 86 7.11 2.31 14.30
C HIS A 86 7.28 3.00 12.96
N CYS A 87 7.74 2.24 11.96
CA CYS A 87 7.82 2.70 10.56
C CYS A 87 8.51 4.06 10.44
N ILE A 88 9.61 4.27 11.19
CA ILE A 88 10.25 5.59 11.27
C ILE A 88 10.91 5.93 9.93
N ALA A 89 10.71 7.16 9.47
CA ALA A 89 11.29 7.67 8.23
C ALA A 89 12.81 7.47 8.18
N GLY A 90 13.30 6.89 7.08
CA GLY A 90 14.71 6.59 6.89
C GLY A 90 15.20 5.29 7.52
N THR A 91 14.33 4.53 8.20
CA THR A 91 14.63 3.18 8.68
C THR A 91 14.09 2.12 7.73
N ASP A 92 14.61 0.89 7.85
CA ASP A 92 14.09 -0.25 7.07
C ASP A 92 12.65 -0.62 7.43
N GLU A 93 12.18 -0.26 8.64
CA GLU A 93 10.80 -0.49 9.06
C GLU A 93 9.79 0.12 8.09
N ALA A 94 10.08 1.33 7.59
CA ALA A 94 9.20 2.07 6.70
C ALA A 94 9.25 1.60 5.24
N ASN A 95 10.13 0.65 4.89
CA ASN A 95 10.28 0.16 3.53
C ASN A 95 9.37 -1.04 3.27
N LEU A 96 9.00 -1.25 2.00
CA LEU A 96 8.29 -2.45 1.58
C LEU A 96 9.05 -3.70 2.05
N VAL A 97 8.30 -4.77 2.34
CA VAL A 97 8.90 -6.08 2.57
C VAL A 97 9.71 -6.53 1.35
N PRO A 98 10.76 -7.37 1.53
CA PRO A 98 11.62 -7.80 0.42
C PRO A 98 10.88 -8.39 -0.79
N ALA A 99 9.76 -9.06 -0.55
CA ALA A 99 8.93 -9.65 -1.61
C ALA A 99 8.27 -8.62 -2.55
N LEU A 100 8.20 -7.35 -2.13
CA LEU A 100 7.54 -6.26 -2.86
C LEU A 100 8.50 -5.11 -3.23
N GLN A 101 9.74 -5.09 -2.73
CA GLN A 101 10.70 -4.02 -3.00
C GLN A 101 10.97 -3.78 -4.50
N TRP A 102 10.84 -4.80 -5.35
CA TRP A 102 10.99 -4.66 -6.80
C TRP A 102 9.99 -3.68 -7.43
N LEU A 103 8.84 -3.42 -6.77
CA LEU A 103 7.84 -2.44 -7.20
C LEU A 103 8.36 -1.01 -7.24
N GLU A 104 9.43 -0.69 -6.50
CA GLU A 104 10.08 0.62 -6.52
C GLU A 104 10.62 1.00 -7.92
N ASN A 105 10.79 0.02 -8.80
CA ASN A 105 11.36 0.19 -10.13
C ASN A 105 10.33 0.03 -11.27
N GLU A 106 9.05 -0.18 -10.95
CA GLU A 106 8.00 -0.36 -11.96
C GLU A 106 7.32 0.97 -12.31
N SER A 107 7.20 1.24 -13.60
CA SER A 107 6.67 2.52 -14.10
C SER A 107 5.16 2.71 -13.88
N ASN A 108 4.42 1.63 -13.65
CA ASN A 108 2.98 1.65 -13.35
C ASN A 108 2.69 1.64 -11.84
N VAL A 109 3.71 1.76 -10.99
CA VAL A 109 3.58 1.78 -9.53
C VAL A 109 3.77 3.21 -9.01
N THR A 110 2.88 3.63 -8.11
CA THR A 110 3.06 4.84 -7.29
C THR A 110 3.21 4.44 -5.84
N LEU A 111 4.33 4.81 -5.22
CA LEU A 111 4.56 4.62 -3.79
C LEU A 111 4.26 5.91 -3.05
N ARG A 112 3.47 5.83 -1.98
CA ARG A 112 3.08 6.97 -1.19
C ARG A 112 3.36 6.75 0.29
N ARG A 113 4.34 7.50 0.78
CA ARG A 113 4.64 7.57 2.22
C ARG A 113 3.58 8.44 2.91
N LYS A 114 3.04 7.94 4.01
CA LYS A 114 2.00 8.61 4.81
C LYS A 114 2.39 8.57 6.29
N ASP A 115 2.01 9.58 7.05
CA ASP A 115 2.29 9.72 8.49
C ASP A 115 1.04 9.52 9.36
N CYS A 116 -0.02 8.94 8.79
CA CYS A 116 -1.23 8.59 9.51
C CYS A 116 -1.86 7.30 8.98
N ILE A 117 -2.75 6.71 9.78
CA ILE A 117 -3.46 5.47 9.45
C ILE A 117 -4.29 5.61 8.17
N ASP A 118 -5.02 6.72 8.01
CA ASP A 118 -5.87 6.92 6.83
C ASP A 118 -5.02 7.28 5.60
N GLY A 119 -4.98 6.37 4.63
CA GLY A 119 -4.18 6.54 3.42
C GLY A 119 -4.60 7.74 2.56
N PHE A 120 -5.86 8.13 2.58
CA PHE A 120 -6.35 9.29 1.82
C PHE A 120 -5.90 10.60 2.47
N VAL A 121 -6.09 10.73 3.78
CA VAL A 121 -5.69 11.92 4.56
C VAL A 121 -4.17 12.06 4.60
N GLY A 122 -3.44 10.97 4.84
CA GLY A 122 -1.98 10.97 4.92
C GLY A 122 -1.28 11.20 3.58
N SER A 123 -2.06 11.25 2.49
CA SER A 123 -1.54 11.44 1.14
C SER A 123 -1.82 12.81 0.54
N PHE A 124 -2.38 13.74 1.31
CA PHE A 124 -2.47 15.13 0.87
C PHE A 124 -1.08 15.75 0.74
N GLU A 125 -0.78 16.30 -0.44
CA GLU A 125 0.41 17.13 -0.64
C GLU A 125 0.09 18.60 -0.32
N LYS A 126 0.93 19.24 0.51
CA LYS A 126 0.89 20.69 0.65
C LYS A 126 1.31 21.31 -0.69
N GLY A 127 0.38 21.93 -1.39
CA GLY A 127 0.69 22.79 -2.54
C GLY A 127 0.05 22.42 -3.88
N VAL A 128 -0.88 21.46 -3.94
CA VAL A 128 -1.71 21.32 -5.15
C VAL A 128 -2.75 22.46 -5.15
N HIS A 129 -2.35 23.63 -5.65
CA HIS A 129 -3.32 24.53 -6.27
C HIS A 129 -3.92 23.75 -7.44
N ILE A 130 -5.13 23.21 -7.26
CA ILE A 130 -5.93 22.74 -8.38
C ILE A 130 -6.33 24.00 -9.16
N GLN A 131 -5.43 24.50 -10.01
CA GLN A 131 -5.85 25.23 -11.19
C GLN A 131 -6.48 24.18 -12.07
N THR A 132 -7.81 24.14 -12.12
CA THR A 132 -8.51 23.41 -13.16
C THR A 132 -8.39 24.22 -14.46
N PRO A 133 -7.62 23.79 -15.48
CA PRO A 133 -8.05 24.06 -16.83
C PRO A 133 -9.18 23.06 -17.09
N TYR A 134 -10.39 23.57 -17.28
CA TYR A 134 -11.41 22.84 -18.00
C TYR A 134 -10.79 22.28 -19.29
N SER A 135 -10.57 20.96 -19.33
CA SER A 135 -10.28 20.21 -20.54
C SER A 135 -10.99 18.87 -20.42
N LEU A 136 -12.07 18.78 -21.20
CA LEU A 136 -12.94 17.62 -21.35
C LEU A 136 -12.15 16.39 -21.78
N ASN A 137 -12.00 15.42 -20.88
CA ASN A 137 -11.93 14.00 -21.22
C ASN A 137 -12.37 13.20 -19.99
N PRO A 138 -13.56 12.57 -20.00
CA PRO A 138 -13.98 11.73 -18.91
C PRO A 138 -13.20 10.42 -19.01
N HIS A 139 -12.04 10.34 -18.35
CA HIS A 139 -11.52 9.03 -17.99
C HIS A 139 -12.56 8.37 -17.08
N PRO A 140 -12.92 7.09 -17.32
CA PRO A 140 -13.85 6.41 -16.46
C PRO A 140 -13.31 6.41 -15.01
N PRO A 141 -14.18 6.53 -14.00
CA PRO A 141 -13.75 6.51 -12.62
C PRO A 141 -12.95 5.24 -12.35
N ILE A 142 -11.75 5.39 -11.78
CA ILE A 142 -10.94 4.27 -11.32
C ILE A 142 -11.76 3.57 -10.24
N ARG A 143 -12.08 2.30 -10.47
CA ARG A 143 -12.73 1.47 -9.46
C ARG A 143 -11.62 0.78 -8.68
N PHE A 144 -11.51 1.13 -7.41
CA PHE A 144 -10.68 0.38 -6.45
C PHE A 144 -11.46 -0.88 -6.06
N VAL A 145 -10.83 -2.04 -6.26
CA VAL A 145 -11.27 -3.33 -5.72
C VAL A 145 -10.51 -3.63 -4.45
#